data_AF-A0A7S2JZG4-F1
#
_entry.id   AF-A0A7S2JZG4-F1
#
_cell.length_a   1.000
_cell.length_b   1.000
_cell.length_c   1.000
_cell.angle_alpha   90.00
_cell.angle_beta   90.00
_cell.angle_gamma   90.00
#
_symmetry.space_group_name_H-M   'P 1'
#
loop_
_entity.id
_entity.type
_entity.pdbx_description
1 polymer ?
#
loop_
_entity_poly.entity_id
_entity_poly.type
_entity_poly.pdbx_seq_one_letter_code
_entity_poly.pdbx_strand_id
1 'polypeptide(L)'
;VVAVIDTGIATAHQDLAGALWRNPGEIPGNGLDDDGNGFVDDVHGYGFGTDTGDVEDRDGHGTHVAGIVAATAAVADNPVQLMALRISDDDGNAYVGYAVAALDYAIAMGVPISCNSWSVDGNAASV
;
A
#
# COMPACT_ATOMS: atom_id res chain seq x y z
N VAL A 1 -4.64 2.56 11.19
CA VAL A 1 -3.96 2.37 9.90
C VAL A 1 -4.97 1.79 8.91
N VAL A 2 -4.92 2.21 7.65
CA VAL A 2 -5.66 1.65 6.52
C VAL A 2 -4.65 1.25 5.45
N ALA A 3 -4.68 -0.01 5.02
CA ALA A 3 -3.90 -0.46 3.87
C ALA A 3 -4.62 -0.08 2.58
N VAL A 4 -3.97 0.69 1.71
CA VAL A 4 -4.46 1.01 0.37
C VAL A 4 -3.77 0.06 -0.59
N ILE A 5 -4.51 -0.95 -1.07
CA ILE A 5 -4.02 -1.98 -1.98
C ILE A 5 -4.38 -1.54 -3.39
N ASP A 6 -3.45 -0.90 -4.09
CA ASP A 6 -3.73 -0.17 -5.34
C ASP A 6 -2.45 0.06 -6.18
N THR A 7 -2.39 1.07 -7.05
CA THR A 7 -1.23 1.39 -7.90
C THR A 7 -0.05 2.04 -7.15
N GLY A 8 -0.19 2.25 -5.84
CA GLY A 8 0.76 2.95 -4.98
C GLY A 8 0.17 4.21 -4.36
N ILE A 9 1.00 5.00 -3.69
CA ILE A 9 0.65 6.35 -3.22
C ILE A 9 1.82 7.28 -3.53
N ALA A 10 1.53 8.47 -4.06
CA ALA A 10 2.53 9.53 -4.22
C ALA A 10 2.98 10.05 -2.85
N THR A 11 4.10 9.53 -2.35
CA THR A 11 4.55 9.74 -0.97
C THR A 11 5.00 11.19 -0.70
N ALA A 12 5.38 11.91 -1.76
CA ALA A 12 5.75 13.32 -1.70
C ALA A 12 4.55 14.28 -1.78
N HIS A 13 3.31 13.78 -1.94
CA HIS A 13 2.13 14.64 -2.03
C HIS A 13 1.87 15.36 -0.70
N GLN A 14 1.87 16.70 -0.72
CA GLN A 14 1.84 17.53 0.49
C GLN A 14 0.64 17.23 1.40
N ASP A 15 -0.53 16.99 0.81
CA ASP A 15 -1.75 16.69 1.57
C ASP A 15 -1.79 15.26 2.15
N LEU A 16 -0.92 14.35 1.68
CA LEU A 16 -0.88 12.97 2.15
C LEU A 16 0.31 12.68 3.06
N ALA A 17 1.39 13.47 2.99
CA ALA A 17 2.61 13.27 3.76
C ALA A 17 2.35 13.13 5.28
N GLY A 18 1.38 13.90 5.82
CA GLY A 18 1.00 13.82 7.24
C GLY A 18 0.16 12.59 7.62
N ALA A 19 -0.38 11.88 6.63
CA ALA A 19 -1.21 10.70 6.80
C ALA A 19 -0.50 9.40 6.41
N LEU A 20 0.74 9.42 5.91
CA LEU A 20 1.45 8.20 5.58
C LEU A 20 1.76 7.39 6.85
N TRP A 21 1.45 6.10 6.80
CA TRP A 21 1.94 5.14 7.78
C TRP A 21 3.46 5.01 7.62
N ARG A 22 4.15 4.78 8.73
CA ARG A 22 5.60 4.57 8.73
C ARG A 22 5.91 3.27 9.47
N ASN A 23 6.67 2.38 8.85
CA ASN A 23 7.19 1.20 9.53
C ASN A 23 8.17 1.66 10.63
N PRO A 24 7.88 1.44 11.93
CA PRO A 24 8.82 1.77 12.99
C PRO A 24 10.04 0.83 13.02
N GLY A 25 9.98 -0.30 12.32
CA GLY A 25 11.04 -1.29 12.21
C GLY A 25 12.16 -0.92 11.24
N GLU A 26 11.86 -0.06 10.24
CA GLU A 26 12.78 0.25 9.14
C GLU A 26 13.62 1.52 9.34
N ILE A 27 14.87 1.45 8.87
CA ILE A 27 15.76 2.60 8.67
C ILE A 27 15.72 2.98 7.19
N PRO A 28 15.11 4.12 6.82
CA PRO A 28 14.87 4.44 5.42
C PRO A 28 16.15 4.52 4.58
N GLY A 29 16.17 3.75 3.48
CA GLY A 29 17.15 3.86 2.41
C GLY A 29 18.50 3.26 2.77
N ASN A 30 18.55 2.28 3.68
CA ASN A 30 19.78 1.56 4.00
C ASN A 30 19.95 0.28 3.17
N GLY A 31 18.95 -0.13 2.39
CA GLY A 31 19.00 -1.32 1.55
C GLY A 31 18.91 -2.63 2.33
N LEU A 32 18.43 -2.60 3.57
CA LEU A 32 18.29 -3.75 4.46
C LEU A 32 16.82 -3.94 4.84
N ASP A 33 16.51 -5.18 5.24
CA ASP A 33 15.30 -5.51 5.98
C ASP A 33 15.69 -5.45 7.46
N ASP A 34 15.37 -4.34 8.12
CA ASP A 34 15.85 -4.05 9.48
C ASP A 34 15.01 -4.74 10.55
N ASP A 35 13.73 -4.99 10.25
CA ASP A 35 12.79 -5.64 11.16
C ASP A 35 12.66 -7.16 10.94
N GLY A 36 13.25 -7.67 9.86
CA GLY A 36 13.30 -9.09 9.51
C GLY A 36 11.96 -9.64 9.02
N ASN A 37 11.08 -8.79 8.50
CA ASN A 37 9.75 -9.17 8.02
C ASN A 37 9.76 -9.75 6.59
N GLY A 38 10.90 -9.69 5.91
CA GLY A 38 11.10 -10.17 4.53
C GLY A 38 10.98 -9.08 3.46
N PHE A 39 10.79 -7.81 3.83
CA PHE A 39 10.52 -6.70 2.92
C PHE A 39 11.53 -5.57 3.14
N VAL A 40 12.52 -5.48 2.26
CA VAL A 40 13.58 -4.46 2.32
C VAL A 40 13.02 -3.05 2.13
N ASP A 41 13.38 -2.12 3.01
CA ASP A 41 13.05 -0.70 2.95
C ASP A 41 11.53 -0.42 2.84
N ASP A 42 10.67 -1.21 3.50
CA ASP A 42 9.20 -1.09 3.45
C ASP A 42 8.63 0.08 4.32
N VAL A 43 9.30 1.22 4.26
CA VAL A 43 9.13 2.39 5.14
C VAL A 43 7.70 2.92 5.18
N HIS A 44 6.99 2.93 4.05
CA HIS A 44 5.60 3.41 3.94
C HIS A 44 4.62 2.30 3.50
N GLY A 45 5.09 1.06 3.51
CA GLY A 45 4.46 -0.10 2.88
C GLY A 45 5.38 -0.69 1.81
N TYR A 46 4.84 -1.51 0.91
CA TYR A 46 5.64 -2.28 -0.03
C TYR A 46 5.00 -2.38 -1.41
N GLY A 47 5.84 -2.43 -2.45
CA GLY A 47 5.47 -2.65 -3.84
C GLY A 47 5.56 -4.13 -4.22
N PHE A 48 4.44 -4.84 -4.15
CA PHE A 48 4.33 -6.25 -4.55
C PHE A 48 4.38 -6.44 -6.07
N GLY A 49 3.98 -5.42 -6.84
CA GLY A 49 4.12 -5.46 -8.30
C GLY A 49 5.57 -5.30 -8.78
N THR A 50 6.44 -4.70 -7.95
CA THR A 50 7.83 -4.42 -8.28
C THR A 50 8.85 -5.16 -7.42
N ASP A 51 8.41 -5.81 -6.34
CA ASP A 51 9.24 -6.47 -5.33
C ASP A 51 10.26 -5.51 -4.68
N THR A 52 9.77 -4.33 -4.26
CA THR A 52 10.58 -3.27 -3.67
C THR A 52 9.84 -2.49 -2.59
N GLY A 53 10.56 -1.82 -1.69
CA GLY A 53 10.00 -0.80 -0.78
C GLY A 53 9.53 0.49 -1.46
N ASP A 54 9.65 0.59 -2.79
CA ASP A 54 9.16 1.74 -3.57
C ASP A 54 7.66 1.59 -3.86
N VAL A 55 6.87 2.37 -3.11
CA VAL A 55 5.41 2.42 -3.19
C VAL A 55 4.89 3.57 -4.06
N GLU A 56 5.77 4.27 -4.79
CA GLU A 56 5.40 5.47 -5.52
C GLU A 56 4.40 5.16 -6.64
N ASP A 57 3.31 5.94 -6.64
CA ASP A 57 2.23 5.79 -7.61
C ASP A 57 2.61 6.39 -8.96
N ARG A 58 2.68 5.54 -9.98
CA ARG A 58 3.03 5.92 -11.36
C ARG A 58 1.80 6.09 -12.26
N ASP A 59 0.62 5.75 -11.76
CA ASP A 59 -0.65 5.83 -12.49
C ASP A 59 -1.52 7.00 -11.97
N GLY A 60 -1.61 7.15 -10.65
CA GLY A 60 -2.39 8.18 -9.96
C GLY A 60 -3.68 7.66 -9.34
N HIS A 61 -4.16 6.47 -9.72
CA HIS A 61 -5.38 5.88 -9.18
C HIS A 61 -5.29 5.66 -7.66
N GLY A 62 -4.22 5.02 -7.17
CA GLY A 62 -4.01 4.75 -5.76
C GLY A 62 -3.88 6.02 -4.91
N THR A 63 -3.20 7.05 -5.42
CA THR A 63 -3.09 8.37 -4.77
C THR A 63 -4.46 9.03 -4.64
N HIS A 64 -5.29 8.97 -5.67
CA HIS A 64 -6.64 9.54 -5.64
C HIS A 64 -7.53 8.80 -4.61
N VAL A 65 -7.48 7.46 -4.58
CA VAL A 65 -8.17 6.64 -3.57
C VAL A 65 -7.69 6.98 -2.16
N ALA A 66 -6.38 7.05 -1.95
CA ALA A 66 -5.77 7.42 -0.68
C ALA A 66 -6.22 8.81 -0.19
N GLY A 67 -6.31 9.78 -1.09
CA GLY A 67 -6.85 11.11 -0.81
C GLY A 67 -8.29 11.08 -0.30
N ILE A 68 -9.17 10.28 -0.91
CA ILE A 68 -10.55 10.15 -0.44
C ILE A 68 -10.58 9.57 0.98
N VAL A 69 -9.79 8.53 1.25
CA VAL A 69 -9.73 7.89 2.58
C VAL A 69 -9.25 8.89 3.63
N ALA A 70 -8.11 9.55 3.40
CA ALA A 70 -7.53 10.50 4.34
C ALA A 70 -8.43 11.73 4.55
N ALA A 71 -8.97 12.31 3.48
CA ALA A 71 -9.84 13.48 3.58
C ALA A 71 -11.15 13.16 4.33
N THR A 72 -11.77 12.00 4.04
CA THR A 72 -13.00 11.57 4.72
C THR A 72 -12.76 11.37 6.21
N ALA A 73 -11.65 10.70 6.56
CA ALA A 73 -11.25 10.47 7.94
C ALA A 73 -10.97 11.79 8.70
N ALA A 74 -10.30 12.75 8.04
CA ALA A 74 -10.01 14.06 8.61
C ALA A 74 -11.29 14.89 8.85
N VAL A 75 -12.25 14.88 7.91
CA VAL A 75 -13.56 15.55 8.08
C VAL A 75 -14.34 14.96 9.25
N ALA A 76 -14.17 13.68 9.55
CA ALA A 76 -14.78 13.00 10.68
C ALA A 76 -14.03 13.18 12.03
N ASP A 77 -12.99 14.03 12.07
CA ASP A 77 -12.10 14.21 13.23
C ASP A 77 -11.49 12.89 13.74
N ASN A 78 -11.19 11.99 12.81
CA ASN A 78 -10.61 10.68 13.07
C ASN A 78 -9.48 10.38 12.08
N PRO A 79 -8.37 11.14 12.10
CA PRO A 79 -7.30 10.98 11.14
C PRO A 79 -6.72 9.57 11.17
N VAL A 80 -6.44 9.03 9.98
CA VAL A 80 -5.88 7.70 9.80
C VAL A 80 -4.47 7.78 9.23
N GLN A 81 -3.71 6.70 9.45
CA GLN A 81 -2.47 6.47 8.73
C GLN A 81 -2.71 5.53 7.54
N LEU A 82 -2.10 5.83 6.40
CA LEU A 82 -2.23 5.12 5.13
C LEU A 82 -0.97 4.28 4.87
N MET A 83 -1.13 2.96 4.81
CA MET A 83 -0.08 2.04 4.37
C MET A 83 -0.25 1.81 2.88
N ALA A 84 0.78 2.13 2.09
CA ALA A 84 0.74 2.04 0.63
C ALA A 84 1.17 0.63 0.20
N LEU A 85 0.26 -0.16 -0.37
CA LEU A 85 0.58 -1.49 -0.90
C LEU A 85 0.37 -1.48 -2.41
N ARG A 86 1.46 -1.29 -3.14
CA ARG A 86 1.44 -1.20 -4.61
C ARG A 86 1.37 -2.59 -5.22
N ILE A 87 0.29 -2.88 -5.94
CA ILE A 87 0.07 -4.16 -6.63
C ILE A 87 0.23 -4.05 -8.15
N SER A 88 0.46 -2.85 -8.69
CA SER A 88 0.82 -2.65 -10.09
C SER A 88 2.32 -2.82 -10.29
N ASP A 89 2.73 -3.49 -11.37
CA ASP A 89 4.11 -3.44 -11.86
C ASP A 89 4.37 -2.13 -12.63
N ASP A 90 5.58 -1.98 -13.17
CA ASP A 90 5.96 -0.77 -13.93
C ASP A 90 5.33 -0.70 -15.33
N ASP A 91 4.77 -1.80 -15.82
CA ASP A 91 4.01 -1.86 -17.08
C ASP A 91 2.50 -1.59 -16.86
N GLY A 92 2.08 -1.39 -15.61
CA GLY A 92 0.70 -1.14 -15.21
C GLY A 92 -0.16 -2.40 -15.06
N ASN A 93 0.43 -3.59 -15.08
CA ASN A 93 -0.30 -4.83 -14.82
C ASN A 93 -0.44 -5.08 -13.32
N ALA A 94 -1.54 -5.69 -12.92
CA ALA A 94 -1.74 -6.19 -11.56
C ALA A 94 -2.25 -7.63 -11.63
N TYR A 95 -1.74 -8.49 -10.74
CA TYR A 95 -2.11 -9.90 -10.68
C TYR A 95 -2.70 -10.23 -9.30
N VAL A 96 -3.61 -11.21 -9.26
CA VAL A 96 -4.23 -11.69 -8.00
C VAL A 96 -3.17 -12.06 -6.96
N GLY A 97 -2.05 -12.65 -7.39
CA GLY A 97 -0.95 -13.02 -6.49
C GLY A 97 -0.37 -11.83 -5.72
N TYR A 98 -0.24 -10.67 -6.36
CA TYR A 98 0.26 -9.45 -5.72
C TYR A 98 -0.74 -8.90 -4.70
N ALA A 99 -2.03 -8.95 -5.02
CA ALA A 99 -3.09 -8.56 -4.10
C ALA A 99 -3.18 -9.48 -2.87
N VAL A 100 -3.02 -10.79 -3.05
CA VAL A 100 -2.97 -11.76 -1.94
C VAL A 100 -1.75 -11.49 -1.05
N ALA A 101 -0.57 -11.31 -1.64
CA ALA A 101 0.65 -11.00 -0.89
C ALA A 101 0.54 -9.67 -0.12
N ALA A 102 -0.05 -8.64 -0.72
CA ALA A 102 -0.34 -7.37 -0.07
C ALA A 102 -1.29 -7.54 1.12
N LEU A 103 -2.34 -8.36 0.97
CA LEU A 103 -3.26 -8.63 2.07
C LEU A 103 -2.59 -9.38 3.22
N ASP A 104 -1.77 -10.39 2.91
CA ASP A 104 -1.01 -11.14 3.91
C ASP A 104 -0.03 -10.24 4.67
N TYR A 105 0.65 -9.33 3.96
CA TYR A 105 1.50 -8.30 4.58
C TYR A 105 0.71 -7.37 5.50
N ALA A 106 -0.44 -6.85 5.04
CA ALA A 106 -1.29 -6.00 5.89
C ALA A 106 -1.73 -6.72 7.17
N ILE A 107 -2.06 -8.01 7.09
CA ILE A 107 -2.40 -8.85 8.24
C ILE A 107 -1.20 -9.02 9.17
N ALA A 108 -0.02 -9.33 8.63
CA ALA A 108 1.22 -9.51 9.39
C ALA A 108 1.62 -8.24 10.15
N MET A 109 1.42 -7.08 9.54
CA MET A 109 1.65 -5.75 10.15
C MET A 109 0.52 -5.32 11.10
N GLY A 110 -0.50 -6.15 11.30
CA GLY A 110 -1.61 -5.89 12.22
C GLY A 110 -2.55 -4.78 11.75
N VAL A 111 -2.64 -4.54 10.44
CA VAL A 111 -3.51 -3.51 9.86
C VAL A 111 -4.95 -4.03 9.75
N PRO A 112 -5.93 -3.39 10.41
CA PRO A 112 -7.28 -3.95 10.55
C PRO A 112 -8.22 -3.65 9.37
N ILE A 113 -7.86 -2.72 8.49
CA ILE A 113 -8.73 -2.24 7.40
C ILE A 113 -7.91 -2.17 6.11
N SER A 114 -8.43 -2.76 5.04
CA SER A 114 -7.90 -2.63 3.68
C SER A 114 -8.92 -1.96 2.75
N CYS A 115 -8.45 -1.06 1.88
CA CYS A 115 -9.20 -0.49 0.76
C CYS A 115 -8.71 -1.14 -0.55
N ASN A 116 -9.65 -1.65 -1.35
CA ASN A 116 -9.38 -2.44 -2.55
C ASN A 116 -10.21 -1.90 -3.72
N SER A 117 -9.62 -1.03 -4.55
CA SER A 117 -10.30 -0.39 -5.68
C SER A 117 -9.92 -1.05 -7.01
N TRP A 118 -9.85 -2.38 -7.03
CA TRP A 118 -9.50 -3.19 -8.19
C TRP A 118 -10.48 -4.36 -8.32
N SER A 119 -10.50 -4.97 -9.51
CA SER A 119 -11.33 -6.13 -9.82
C SER A 119 -10.56 -7.08 -10.72
N VAL A 120 -10.97 -8.35 -10.73
CA VAL A 120 -10.42 -9.37 -11.61
C VAL A 120 -11.54 -10.03 -12.41
N ASP A 121 -11.28 -10.33 -13.67
CA ASP A 121 -12.19 -11.10 -14.50
C ASP A 121 -12.11 -12.57 -14.04
N GLY A 122 -13.13 -13.03 -13.33
CA GLY A 122 -13.13 -14.35 -12.74
C GLY A 122 -13.21 -15.47 -13.78
N ASN A 123 -12.36 -16.49 -13.65
CA ASN A 123 -12.74 -17.84 -14.03
C ASN A 123 -13.19 -18.55 -12.75
N ALA A 124 -14.51 -18.68 -12.57
CA ALA A 124 -15.06 -19.45 -11.46
C ALA A 124 -14.72 -20.93 -11.70
N ALA A 125 -13.56 -21.38 -11.19
CA ALA A 125 -13.38 -22.79 -10.93
C ALA A 125 -14.25 -23.12 -9.73
N SER A 126 -15.44 -23.66 -10.01
CA SER A 126 -16.27 -24.32 -9.02
C SER A 126 -15.44 -25.36 -8.28
N VAL A 127 -15.28 -25.19 -6.97
CA VAL A 127 -14.93 -26.28 -6.05
C VAL A 127 -16.19 -27.02 -5.62
#